data_AF-A0A7Z7LFV3-F1
#
_entry.id   AF-A0A7Z7LFV3-F1
#
_cell.length_a   1.000
_cell.length_b   1.000
_cell.length_c   1.000
_cell.angle_alpha   90.00
_cell.angle_beta   90.00
_cell.angle_gamma   90.00
#
_symmetry.space_group_name_H-M   'P 1'
#
loop_
_entity.id
_entity.type
_entity.pdbx_description
1 polymer ?
#
loop_
_entity_poly.entity_id
_entity_poly.type
_entity_poly.pdbx_seq_one_letter_code
_entity_poly.pdbx_strand_id
1 'polypeptide(L)'
;MMSIGILPCQGSSNTGMMTNKVTLNKVDGKEFKTVCALGLPLGIEGIIKNAKSNEGFVALNGCPIKCASKALLSVGIDDFKEITVTDLGIQKNGNMKDETGIEKLSDKLDEVVESLRKIQ
;
A
#
# COMPACT_ATOMS: atom_id res chain seq x y z
N MET A 1 -18.25 -3.64 -8.63
CA MET A 1 -16.87 -3.16 -8.78
C MET A 1 -16.22 -3.33 -7.43
N MET A 2 -15.19 -4.16 -7.34
CA MET A 2 -14.55 -4.54 -6.08
C MET A 2 -13.81 -3.35 -5.48
N SER A 3 -13.99 -3.09 -4.19
CA SER A 3 -13.24 -2.04 -3.48
C SER A 3 -11.92 -2.58 -2.93
N ILE A 4 -10.81 -1.92 -3.26
CA ILE A 4 -9.45 -2.31 -2.88
C ILE A 4 -8.84 -1.23 -1.99
N GLY A 5 -8.47 -1.61 -0.77
CA GLY A 5 -7.75 -0.78 0.19
C GLY A 5 -6.24 -0.85 -0.05
N ILE A 6 -5.62 0.26 -0.42
CA ILE A 6 -4.18 0.36 -0.60
C ILE A 6 -3.57 1.03 0.64
N LEU A 7 -2.65 0.34 1.30
CA LEU A 7 -1.94 0.83 2.47
C LEU A 7 -0.48 1.17 2.09
N PRO A 8 -0.15 2.46 1.85
CA PRO A 8 1.21 2.87 1.58
C PRO A 8 2.08 2.90 2.84
N CYS A 9 3.35 2.57 2.68
CA CYS A 9 4.38 2.79 3.68
C CYS A 9 4.68 4.29 3.80
N GLN A 10 4.19 4.93 4.85
CA GLN A 10 4.45 6.35 5.14
C GLN A 10 5.82 6.60 5.81
N GLY A 11 6.86 5.88 5.40
CA GLY A 11 8.20 5.98 5.98
C GLY A 11 9.01 7.17 5.44
N SER A 12 9.96 7.67 6.26
CA SER A 12 10.87 8.77 5.90
C SER A 12 12.03 8.31 5.00
N SER A 13 11.74 7.96 3.74
CA SER A 13 12.75 7.69 2.69
C SER A 13 12.13 7.86 1.29
N ASN A 14 12.95 7.91 0.25
CA ASN A 14 12.50 7.94 -1.15
C ASN A 14 11.46 6.84 -1.45
N THR A 15 11.71 5.60 -1.02
CA THR A 15 10.80 4.47 -1.20
C THR A 15 9.45 4.67 -0.53
N GLY A 16 9.42 5.25 0.68
CA GLY A 16 8.17 5.59 1.37
C GLY A 16 7.38 6.66 0.63
N MET A 17 8.05 7.73 0.19
CA MET A 17 7.44 8.79 -0.62
C MET A 17 6.85 8.25 -1.93
N MET A 18 7.57 7.35 -2.61
CA MET A 18 7.08 6.69 -3.82
C MET A 18 5.83 5.86 -3.54
N THR A 19 5.76 5.08 -2.46
CA THR A 19 4.53 4.32 -2.13
C THR A 19 3.33 5.24 -1.92
N ASN A 20 3.53 6.38 -1.24
CA ASN A 20 2.49 7.35 -1.01
C ASN A 20 2.02 7.99 -2.32
N LYS A 21 2.96 8.43 -3.16
CA LYS A 21 2.66 9.07 -4.45
C LYS A 21 1.91 8.12 -5.40
N VAL A 22 2.40 6.90 -5.58
CA VAL A 22 1.75 5.90 -6.46
C VAL A 22 0.35 5.55 -5.94
N THR A 23 0.19 5.42 -4.62
CA THR A 23 -1.14 5.21 -4.02
C THR A 23 -2.08 6.37 -4.33
N LEU A 24 -1.66 7.62 -4.09
CA LEU A 24 -2.48 8.81 -4.31
C LEU A 24 -2.86 9.01 -5.78
N ASN A 25 -2.00 8.61 -6.71
CA ASN A 25 -2.32 8.64 -8.14
C ASN A 25 -3.36 7.59 -8.55
N LYS A 26 -3.50 6.50 -7.78
CA LYS A 26 -4.42 5.39 -8.06
C LYS A 26 -5.80 5.57 -7.42
N VAL A 27 -5.86 6.18 -6.24
CA VAL A 27 -7.11 6.29 -5.47
C VAL A 27 -8.12 7.23 -6.12
N ASP A 28 -9.35 6.74 -6.26
CA ASP A 28 -10.49 7.47 -6.83
C ASP A 28 -11.65 7.62 -5.83
N GLY A 29 -11.50 7.06 -4.63
CA GLY A 29 -12.51 7.07 -3.57
C GLY A 29 -13.66 6.07 -3.79
N LYS A 30 -13.65 5.31 -4.89
CA LYS A 30 -14.68 4.33 -5.24
C LYS A 30 -14.08 2.93 -5.28
N GLU A 31 -13.29 2.65 -6.29
CA GLU A 31 -12.65 1.36 -6.52
C GLU A 31 -11.37 1.24 -5.68
N PHE A 32 -10.55 2.29 -5.67
CA PHE A 32 -9.29 2.32 -4.94
C PHE A 32 -9.40 3.32 -3.80
N LYS A 33 -9.18 2.83 -2.57
CA LYS A 33 -9.25 3.64 -1.34
C LYS A 33 -7.93 3.58 -0.60
N THR A 34 -7.56 4.68 0.06
CA THR A 34 -6.44 4.67 0.99
C THR A 34 -6.83 3.98 2.29
N VAL A 35 -5.86 3.31 2.90
CA VAL A 35 -5.98 2.82 4.28
C VAL A 35 -5.04 3.65 5.16
N CYS A 36 -5.47 4.03 6.35
CA CYS A 36 -4.68 4.86 7.26
C CYS A 36 -3.56 4.04 7.92
N ALA A 37 -2.30 4.32 7.58
CA ALA A 37 -1.14 3.60 8.11
C ALA A 37 -0.99 3.69 9.64
N LEU A 38 -1.26 4.86 10.23
CA LEU A 38 -1.12 5.07 11.67
C LEU A 38 -2.35 4.61 12.47
N GLY A 39 -3.54 4.79 11.91
CA GLY A 39 -4.79 4.53 12.63
C GLY A 39 -5.07 3.06 12.91
N LEU A 40 -4.59 2.15 12.05
CA LEU A 40 -4.72 0.71 12.27
C LEU A 40 -3.98 0.23 13.53
N PRO A 41 -2.65 0.39 13.65
CA PRO A 41 -1.93 -0.10 14.83
C PRO A 41 -2.31 0.65 16.12
N LEU A 42 -2.90 1.85 16.03
CA LEU A 42 -3.44 2.57 17.18
C LEU A 42 -4.81 2.05 17.66
N GLY A 43 -5.41 1.08 16.98
CA GLY A 43 -6.69 0.53 17.41
C GLY A 43 -7.88 1.47 17.20
N ILE A 44 -7.78 2.47 16.32
CA ILE A 44 -8.85 3.46 16.14
C ILE A 44 -10.05 2.79 15.43
N GLU A 45 -11.10 2.47 16.20
CA GLU A 45 -12.23 1.64 15.76
C GLU A 45 -12.86 2.10 14.44
N GLY A 46 -13.10 3.42 14.30
CA GLY A 46 -13.69 3.99 13.09
C GLY A 46 -12.81 3.79 11.85
N ILE A 47 -11.48 3.88 12.02
CA ILE A 47 -10.52 3.65 10.94
C ILE A 47 -10.45 2.16 10.59
N ILE A 48 -10.43 1.28 11.58
CA ILE A 48 -10.41 -0.17 11.35
C ILE A 48 -11.69 -0.62 10.63
N LYS A 49 -12.85 -0.14 11.08
CA LYS A 49 -14.14 -0.43 10.45
C LYS A 49 -14.17 0.06 9.00
N ASN A 50 -13.67 1.26 8.74
CA ASN A 50 -13.58 1.80 7.39
C ASN A 50 -12.63 0.96 6.52
N ALA A 51 -11.45 0.61 7.03
CA ALA A 51 -10.48 -0.23 6.32
C ALA A 51 -11.09 -1.58 5.94
N LYS A 52 -11.70 -2.29 6.89
CA LYS A 52 -12.37 -3.59 6.70
C LYS A 52 -13.61 -3.56 5.79
N SER A 53 -14.06 -2.38 5.36
CA SER A 53 -15.11 -2.26 4.35
C SER A 53 -14.62 -2.49 2.92
N ASN A 54 -13.31 -2.56 2.71
CA ASN A 54 -12.74 -2.96 1.42
C ASN A 54 -12.81 -4.47 1.25
N GLU A 55 -12.99 -4.92 0.01
CA GLU A 55 -13.09 -6.33 -0.36
C GLU A 55 -11.72 -6.97 -0.64
N GLY A 56 -10.68 -6.16 -0.85
CA GLY A 56 -9.30 -6.64 -0.96
C GLY A 56 -8.31 -5.58 -0.52
N PHE A 57 -7.06 -6.01 -0.32
CA PHE A 57 -6.02 -5.15 0.23
C PHE A 57 -4.70 -5.31 -0.51
N VAL A 58 -3.97 -4.18 -0.62
CA VAL A 58 -2.58 -4.14 -1.06
C VAL A 58 -1.74 -3.46 0.01
N ALA A 59 -0.77 -4.19 0.56
CA ALA A 59 0.30 -3.62 1.37
C ALA A 59 1.43 -3.15 0.47
N LEU A 60 1.65 -1.84 0.41
CA LEU A 60 2.70 -1.23 -0.40
C LEU A 60 3.87 -0.79 0.49
N ASN A 61 4.88 -1.64 0.60
CA ASN A 61 6.02 -1.47 1.49
C ASN A 61 7.18 -0.75 0.82
N GLY A 62 7.80 0.22 1.49
CA GLY A 62 9.01 0.86 0.97
C GLY A 62 10.27 0.00 1.08
N CYS A 63 10.35 -0.89 2.07
CA CYS A 63 11.57 -1.65 2.37
C CYS A 63 11.28 -2.96 3.15
N PRO A 64 12.30 -3.81 3.41
CA PRO A 64 12.12 -5.13 4.03
C PRO A 64 11.54 -5.13 5.44
N ILE A 65 11.42 -3.97 6.09
CA ILE A 65 10.75 -3.85 7.40
C ILE A 65 9.24 -4.15 7.29
N LYS A 66 8.65 -3.93 6.11
CA LYS A 66 7.25 -4.25 5.79
C LYS A 66 6.23 -3.60 6.74
N CYS A 67 6.38 -2.29 6.99
CA CYS A 67 5.52 -1.56 7.92
C CYS A 67 4.03 -1.61 7.54
N ALA A 68 3.71 -1.56 6.24
CA ALA A 68 2.32 -1.60 5.77
C ALA A 68 1.69 -2.97 6.09
N SER A 69 2.37 -4.06 5.71
CA SER A 69 1.90 -5.42 6.01
C SER A 69 1.69 -5.63 7.51
N LYS A 70 2.64 -5.19 8.35
CA LYS A 70 2.53 -5.29 9.81
C LYS A 70 1.34 -4.50 10.36
N ALA A 71 1.03 -3.34 9.79
CA ALA A 71 -0.13 -2.55 10.19
C ALA A 71 -1.47 -3.23 9.84
N LEU A 72 -1.59 -3.83 8.64
CA LEU A 72 -2.78 -4.65 8.29
C LEU A 72 -2.95 -5.84 9.24
N LEU A 73 -1.87 -6.59 9.47
CA LEU A 73 -1.86 -7.76 10.36
C LEU A 73 -2.25 -7.39 11.80
N SER A 74 -1.84 -6.21 12.29
CA SER A 74 -2.14 -5.76 13.66
C SER A 74 -3.64 -5.64 13.98
N VAL A 75 -4.49 -5.58 12.95
CA VAL A 75 -5.95 -5.47 13.09
C VAL A 75 -6.70 -6.66 12.50
N GLY A 76 -5.99 -7.76 12.19
CA GLY A 76 -6.55 -8.98 11.63
C GLY A 76 -6.99 -8.86 10.18
N ILE A 77 -6.28 -8.05 9.37
CA ILE A 77 -6.36 -8.10 7.90
C ILE A 77 -5.13 -8.88 7.43
N ASP A 78 -5.32 -10.16 7.12
CA ASP A 78 -4.28 -11.12 6.78
C ASP A 78 -4.30 -11.55 5.30
N ASP A 79 -5.45 -11.44 4.63
CA ASP A 79 -5.55 -11.59 3.18
C ASP A 79 -5.25 -10.27 2.46
N PHE A 80 -4.01 -10.10 2.01
CA PHE A 80 -3.58 -8.97 1.21
C PHE A 80 -2.47 -9.37 0.24
N LYS A 81 -2.39 -8.65 -0.88
CA LYS A 81 -1.21 -8.70 -1.74
C LYS A 81 -0.14 -7.77 -1.21
N GLU A 82 1.12 -8.17 -1.35
CA GLU A 82 2.26 -7.42 -0.87
C GLU A 82 3.15 -7.00 -2.04
N ILE A 83 3.56 -5.74 -2.04
CA ILE A 83 4.62 -5.21 -2.90
C ILE A 83 5.67 -4.56 -2.00
N THR A 84 6.95 -4.83 -2.23
CA THR A 84 8.05 -4.14 -1.55
C THR A 84 8.91 -3.43 -2.59
N VAL A 85 9.01 -2.11 -2.49
CA VAL A 85 9.72 -1.24 -3.47
C VAL A 85 11.17 -1.69 -3.69
N THR A 86 11.88 -2.05 -2.62
CA THR A 86 13.27 -2.53 -2.72
C THR A 86 13.42 -3.85 -3.47
N ASP A 87 12.37 -4.68 -3.50
CA ASP A 87 12.40 -5.97 -4.21
C ASP A 87 12.27 -5.76 -5.73
N LEU A 88 11.86 -4.56 -6.17
CA LEU A 88 11.85 -4.13 -7.57
C LEU A 88 13.21 -3.58 -8.05
N GLY A 89 14.26 -3.68 -7.22
CA GLY A 89 15.59 -3.14 -7.50
C GLY A 89 15.73 -1.63 -7.29
N ILE A 90 14.73 -0.99 -6.68
CA ILE A 90 14.76 0.44 -6.37
C ILE A 90 15.49 0.64 -5.04
N GLN A 91 16.62 1.35 -5.07
CA GLN A 91 17.44 1.54 -3.88
C GLN A 91 16.83 2.57 -2.92
N LYS A 92 16.78 2.20 -1.64
CA LYS A 92 16.36 3.11 -0.57
C LYS A 92 17.46 4.12 -0.25
N ASN A 93 17.11 5.40 -0.18
CA ASN A 93 17.97 6.48 0.25
C ASN A 93 17.17 7.61 0.95
N GLY A 94 17.90 8.58 1.50
CA GLY A 94 17.33 9.72 2.25
C GLY A 94 16.85 10.89 1.40
N ASN A 95 17.04 10.87 0.08
CA ASN A 95 16.55 11.93 -0.80
C ASN A 95 15.05 11.71 -1.07
N MET A 96 14.19 12.38 -0.30
CA MET A 96 12.72 12.25 -0.40
C MET A 96 12.13 12.60 -1.78
N LYS A 97 12.91 13.26 -2.64
CA LYS A 97 12.50 13.65 -4.00
C LYS A 97 13.01 12.68 -5.08
N ASP A 98 13.82 11.69 -4.70
CA ASP A 98 14.26 10.67 -5.64
C ASP A 98 13.10 9.73 -5.96
N GLU A 99 12.68 9.73 -7.22
CA GLU A 99 11.61 8.89 -7.75
C GLU A 99 12.14 7.93 -8.81
N THR A 100 13.46 7.68 -8.84
CA THR A 100 14.07 6.76 -9.80
C THR A 100 13.43 5.38 -9.71
N GLY A 101 12.80 4.93 -10.79
CA GLY A 101 12.14 3.63 -10.87
C GLY A 101 10.67 3.63 -10.41
N ILE A 102 10.06 4.78 -10.14
CA ILE A 102 8.66 4.88 -9.70
C ILE A 102 7.68 4.25 -10.71
N GLU A 103 8.00 4.26 -12.00
CA GLU A 103 7.22 3.61 -13.06
C GLU A 103 7.10 2.10 -12.82
N LYS A 104 8.19 1.43 -12.41
CA LYS A 104 8.16 0.00 -12.08
C LYS A 104 7.24 -0.30 -10.90
N LEU A 105 7.17 0.61 -9.93
CA LEU A 105 6.27 0.48 -8.80
C LEU A 105 4.81 0.66 -9.23
N SER A 106 4.54 1.63 -10.11
CA SER A 106 3.19 1.85 -10.67
C SER A 106 2.72 0.64 -11.48
N ASP A 107 3.56 0.15 -12.40
CA ASP A 107 3.26 -1.02 -13.23
C ASP A 107 3.02 -2.25 -12.37
N LYS A 108 3.83 -2.45 -11.31
CA LYS A 108 3.65 -3.57 -10.40
C LYS A 108 2.35 -3.47 -9.60
N LEU A 109 1.98 -2.26 -9.17
CA LEU A 109 0.70 -2.04 -8.50
C LEU A 109 -0.46 -2.39 -9.45
N ASP A 110 -0.40 -1.97 -10.71
CA ASP A 110 -1.40 -2.29 -11.72
C ASP A 110 -1.54 -3.80 -11.95
N GLU A 111 -0.43 -4.52 -12.10
CA GLU A 111 -0.41 -5.98 -12.21
C GLU A 111 -1.09 -6.66 -11.00
N VAL A 112 -0.76 -6.19 -9.79
CA VAL A 112 -1.27 -6.78 -8.55
C VAL A 112 -2.76 -6.52 -8.37
N VAL A 113 -3.24 -5.31 -8.65
CA VAL A 113 -4.69 -5.02 -8.55
C VAL A 113 -5.50 -5.77 -9.62
N GLU A 114 -4.96 -5.96 -10.82
CA GLU A 114 -5.60 -6.82 -11.83
C GLU A 114 -5.63 -8.30 -11.40
N SER A 115 -4.61 -8.76 -10.68
CA SER A 115 -4.60 -10.14 -10.14
C SER A 115 -5.68 -10.36 -9.09
N LEU A 116 -5.99 -9.35 -8.27
CA LEU A 116 -7.08 -9.41 -7.28
C LEU A 116 -8.45 -9.54 -7.96
N ARG A 117 -8.63 -8.97 -9.15
CA ARG A 117 -9.88 -9.09 -9.93
C ARG A 117 -10.10 -10.47 -10.52
N LYS A 118 -9.04 -11.25 -10.79
CA LYS A 118 -9.12 -12.56 -11.49
C LYS A 118 -9.40 -13.75 -10.57
N ILE A 119 -9.42 -13.56 -9.26
CA ILE A 119 -9.61 -14.63 -8.26
C ILE A 119 -11.11 -14.80 -7.92
N GLN A 120 -12.00 -14.07 -8.61
CA GLN A 120 -13.46 -14.24 -8.55
C GLN A 120 -13.99 -15.11 -9.70
#